data_AF-A0A6N7KPM0-F1
#
_entry.id   AF-A0A6N7KPM0-F1
#
_cell.length_a   1.000
_cell.length_b   1.000
_cell.length_c   1.000
_cell.angle_alpha   90.00
_cell.angle_beta   90.00
_cell.angle_gamma   90.00
#
_symmetry.space_group_name_H-M   'P 1'
#
loop_
_entity.id
_entity.type
_entity.pdbx_description
1 polymer ?
#
loop_
_entity_poly.entity_id
_entity_poly.type
_entity_poly.pdbx_seq_one_letter_code
_entity_poly.pdbx_strand_id
1 'polypeptide(L)' 'MPGSLTISHHEAAVTLDHTDAARLATVLEELAYLLEIPGPNRINDAQLTVLCEGRKPDRAELSRWSRALVAELKGRL' A
#
# COMPACT_ATOMS: atom_id res chain seq x y z
N MET A 1 27.31 -17.04 -33.31
CA MET A 1 26.86 -17.32 -31.93
C MET A 1 25.97 -16.17 -31.48
N PRO A 2 24.69 -16.40 -31.13
CA PRO A 2 23.84 -15.37 -30.57
C PRO A 2 24.21 -15.15 -29.10
N GLY A 3 24.48 -13.91 -28.73
CA GLY A 3 24.83 -13.50 -27.38
C GLY A 3 23.67 -13.74 -26.40
N SER A 4 23.96 -14.43 -25.31
CA SER A 4 23.04 -14.59 -24.18
C SER A 4 22.91 -13.26 -23.45
N LEU A 5 21.76 -12.60 -23.59
CA LEU A 5 21.38 -11.46 -22.76
C LEU A 5 20.87 -12.00 -21.42
N THR A 6 21.73 -11.99 -20.40
CA THR A 6 21.29 -12.22 -19.03
C THR A 6 20.62 -10.95 -18.53
N ILE A 7 19.29 -10.90 -18.54
CA ILE A 7 18.53 -9.86 -17.85
C ILE A 7 18.68 -10.14 -16.35
N SER A 8 19.66 -9.52 -15.72
CA SER A 8 19.74 -9.48 -14.26
C SER A 8 18.57 -8.63 -13.75
N HIS A 9 17.54 -9.27 -13.22
CA HIS A 9 16.48 -8.61 -12.46
C HIS A 9 17.12 -7.89 -11.27
N HIS A 10 17.41 -6.60 -11.39
CA HIS A 10 17.71 -5.75 -10.25
C HIS A 10 16.40 -5.52 -9.51
N GLU A 11 16.10 -6.41 -8.56
CA GLU A 11 15.07 -6.17 -7.57
C GLU A 11 15.54 -5.01 -6.70
N ALA A 12 14.95 -3.83 -6.89
CA ALA A 12 15.27 -2.67 -6.08
C ALA A 12 14.73 -2.90 -4.66
N ALA A 13 15.62 -3.24 -3.72
CA ALA A 13 15.25 -3.36 -2.32
C ALA A 13 15.24 -1.97 -1.66
N VAL A 14 14.11 -1.59 -1.07
CA VAL A 14 13.99 -0.40 -0.22
C VAL A 14 14.01 -0.86 1.23
N THR A 15 15.00 -0.40 2.00
CA THR A 15 15.09 -0.65 3.43
C THR A 15 14.31 0.41 4.19
N LEU A 16 13.46 -0.02 5.12
CA LEU A 16 12.75 0.85 6.06
C LEU A 16 13.25 0.55 7.46
N ASP A 17 13.54 1.58 8.26
CA ASP A 17 13.90 1.34 9.66
C ASP A 17 12.68 0.83 10.45
N HIS A 18 12.93 0.24 11.63
CA HIS A 18 11.88 -0.36 12.45
C HIS A 18 10.82 0.65 12.88
N THR A 19 11.21 1.88 13.21
CA THR A 19 10.29 2.92 13.69
C THR A 19 9.40 3.41 12.56
N ASP A 20 9.98 3.62 11.38
CA ASP A 20 9.26 4.02 10.17
C ASP A 20 8.35 2.89 9.67
N ALA A 21 8.78 1.63 9.77
CA ALA A 21 7.94 0.48 9.45
C ALA A 21 6.74 0.35 10.38
N ALA A 22 6.93 0.56 11.69
CA ALA A 22 5.83 0.60 12.66
C ALA A 22 4.88 1.78 12.38
N ARG A 23 5.43 2.95 12.07
CA ARG A 23 4.63 4.14 11.75
C ARG A 23 3.81 3.94 10.46
N LEU A 24 4.41 3.37 9.43
CA LEU A 24 3.75 3.07 8.16
C LEU A 24 2.62 2.05 8.37
N ALA A 25 2.84 1.01 9.17
CA ALA A 25 1.81 0.03 9.51
C ALA A 25 0.60 0.71 10.16
N THR A 26 0.81 1.61 11.13
CA THR A 26 -0.28 2.38 11.76
C THR A 26 -1.05 3.23 10.76
N VAL A 27 -0.35 3.95 9.86
CA VAL A 27 -1.00 4.80 8.85
C VAL A 27 -1.85 3.98 7.88
N LEU A 28 -1.35 2.82 7.44
CA LEU A 28 -2.08 1.93 6.53
C LEU A 28 -3.30 1.28 7.21
N GLU A 29 -3.25 1.02 8.50
CA GLU A 29 -4.40 0.56 9.29
C GLU A 29 -5.51 1.60 9.33
N GLU A 30 -5.16 2.84 9.68
CA GLU A 30 -6.12 3.95 9.71
C GLU A 30 -6.69 4.23 8.32
N LEU A 31 -5.85 4.14 7.28
CA LEU A 31 -6.33 4.26 5.90
C LEU A 31 -7.37 3.18 5.56
N ALA A 32 -7.08 1.91 5.86
CA ALA A 32 -8.02 0.82 5.62
C ALA A 32 -9.33 1.00 6.41
N TYR A 33 -9.25 1.48 7.65
CA TYR A 33 -10.41 1.81 8.47
C TYR A 33 -11.26 2.92 7.83
N LEU A 34 -10.65 4.05 7.46
CA LEU A 34 -11.35 5.19 6.86
C LEU A 34 -11.93 4.89 5.47
N LEU A 35 -11.39 3.90 4.75
CA LEU A 35 -11.96 3.41 3.49
C LEU A 35 -13.27 2.65 3.70
N GLU A 36 -13.47 2.01 4.85
CA GLU A 36 -14.58 1.07 5.07
C GLU A 36 -15.69 1.57 5.96
N ILE A 37 -15.40 2.48 6.89
CA ILE A 37 -16.45 2.97 7.77
C ILE A 37 -17.59 3.63 6.98
N PRO A 38 -18.84 3.44 7.42
CA PRO A 38 -19.94 4.25 6.92
C PRO A 38 -19.89 5.66 7.51
N GLY A 39 -20.60 6.60 6.90
CA GLY A 39 -20.80 7.94 7.44
C GLY A 39 -19.83 9.00 6.93
N PRO A 40 -19.93 10.24 7.47
CA PRO A 40 -19.27 11.42 6.91
C PRO A 40 -17.75 11.44 7.12
N ASN A 41 -17.24 10.63 8.04
CA ASN A 41 -15.81 10.56 8.33
C ASN A 41 -15.05 9.62 7.39
N ARG A 42 -15.75 8.88 6.52
CA ARG A 42 -15.11 7.99 5.56
C ARG A 42 -14.36 8.78 4.49
N ILE A 43 -13.33 8.18 3.90
CA ILE A 43 -12.72 8.71 2.67
C ILE A 43 -13.79 8.70 1.58
N ASN A 44 -14.11 9.86 1.02
CA ASN A 44 -15.09 9.99 -0.07
C ASN A 44 -14.46 9.67 -1.44
N ASP A 45 -15.27 9.64 -2.49
CA ASP A 45 -14.79 9.17 -3.80
C ASP A 45 -13.85 10.18 -4.49
N ALA A 46 -13.99 11.47 -4.19
CA ALA A 46 -13.06 12.50 -4.66
C ALA A 46 -11.69 12.34 -3.98
N GLN A 47 -11.66 12.15 -2.67
CA GLN A 47 -10.43 11.88 -1.90
C GLN A 47 -9.78 10.57 -2.35
N LEU A 48 -10.57 9.53 -2.58
CA LEU A 48 -10.10 8.24 -3.09
C LEU A 48 -9.47 8.38 -4.50
N THR A 49 -10.09 9.17 -5.38
CA THR A 49 -9.54 9.45 -6.71
C THR A 49 -8.18 10.16 -6.62
N VAL A 50 -8.03 11.12 -5.69
CA VAL A 50 -6.75 11.80 -5.45
C VAL A 50 -5.69 10.82 -4.94
N LEU A 51 -6.05 9.97 -3.96
CA LEU A 51 -5.14 8.95 -3.43
C LEU A 51 -4.68 7.94 -4.50
N CYS A 52 -5.54 7.62 -5.45
CA CYS A 52 -5.22 6.71 -6.55
C CYS A 52 -4.63 7.41 -7.79
N GLU A 53 -4.22 8.67 -7.68
CA GLU A 53 -3.60 9.46 -8.77
C GLU A 53 -4.48 9.52 -10.04
N GLY A 54 -5.80 9.56 -9.86
CA GLY A 54 -6.76 9.57 -10.97
C GLY A 54 -6.97 8.21 -11.65
N ARG A 55 -6.33 7.13 -11.20
CA ARG A 55 -6.67 5.76 -11.63
C ARG A 55 -8.05 5.41 -11.10
N LYS A 56 -8.80 4.59 -11.86
CA LYS A 56 -10.14 4.10 -11.44
C LYS A 56 -9.99 3.38 -10.10
N PRO A 57 -10.48 3.96 -9.00
CA PRO A 57 -10.17 3.41 -7.69
C PRO A 57 -11.14 2.28 -7.34
N ASP A 58 -10.60 1.12 -6.96
CA ASP A 58 -11.37 0.11 -6.25
C ASP A 58 -11.09 0.26 -4.75
N ARG A 59 -12.08 0.79 -4.03
CA ARG A 59 -12.05 1.01 -2.58
C ARG A 59 -11.79 -0.29 -1.82
N ALA A 60 -12.43 -1.38 -2.24
CA ALA A 60 -12.32 -2.67 -1.58
C ALA A 60 -10.95 -3.28 -1.82
N GLU A 61 -10.42 -3.12 -3.04
CA GLU A 61 -9.05 -3.50 -3.37
C GLU A 61 -8.03 -2.73 -2.52
N LEU A 62 -8.13 -1.38 -2.47
CA LEU A 62 -7.20 -0.55 -1.71
C LEU A 62 -7.22 -0.84 -0.21
N SER A 63 -8.41 -1.08 0.36
CA SER A 63 -8.54 -1.50 1.76
C SER A 63 -7.86 -2.85 2.00
N ARG A 64 -8.13 -3.84 1.14
CA ARG A 64 -7.55 -5.18 1.25
C ARG A 64 -6.03 -5.15 1.11
N TRP A 65 -5.52 -4.40 0.13
CA TRP A 65 -4.10 -4.22 -0.09
C TRP A 65 -3.43 -3.57 1.13
N SER A 66 -4.01 -2.49 1.67
CA SER A 66 -3.49 -1.81 2.86
C SER A 66 -3.37 -2.78 4.04
N ARG A 67 -4.40 -3.61 4.29
CA ARG A 67 -4.37 -4.61 5.36
C ARG A 67 -3.33 -5.71 5.17
N ALA A 68 -3.19 -6.20 3.93
CA ALA A 68 -2.19 -7.21 3.62
C ALA A 68 -0.77 -6.69 3.89
N LEU A 69 -0.49 -5.45 3.47
CA LEU A 69 0.80 -4.82 3.70
C LEU A 69 1.07 -4.56 5.19
N VAL A 70 0.04 -4.16 5.97
CA VAL A 70 0.18 -4.05 7.43
C VAL A 70 0.53 -5.39 8.06
N ALA A 71 -0.16 -6.46 7.68
CA ALA A 71 0.10 -7.79 8.22
C ALA A 71 1.54 -8.24 7.92
N GLU A 72 2.04 -7.94 6.73
CA GLU A 72 3.43 -8.20 6.34
C GLU A 72 4.42 -7.36 7.16
N LEU A 73 4.19 -6.05 7.28
CA LEU A 73 5.05 -5.16 8.07
C LEU A 73 5.11 -5.62 9.52
N LYS A 74 3.96 -5.84 10.16
CA LYS A 74 3.88 -6.28 11.56
C LYS A 74 4.47 -7.67 11.80
N GLY A 75 4.43 -8.56 10.80
CA GLY A 75 5.07 -9.88 10.88
C GLY A 75 6.60 -9.83 10.81
N ARG A 76 7.18 -8.68 10.42
CA ARG A 76 8.63 -8.46 10.27
C ARG A 76 9.20 -7.45 11.26
N LEU A 77 8.36 -6.76 12.04
CA LEU A 77 8.74 -5.92 13.18
C LEU A 77 9.14 -6.79 14.37
#